data_AF-A0A3D1LCB2-F1
#
_entry.id   AF-A0A3D1LCB2-F1
#
_cell.length_a   1.000
_cell.length_b   1.000
_cell.length_c   1.000
_cell.angle_alpha   90.00
_cell.angle_beta   90.00
_cell.angle_gamma   90.00
#
_symmetry.space_group_name_H-M   'P 1'
#
loop_
_entity.id
_entity.type
_entity.pdbx_description
1 polymer ?
#
loop_
_entity_poly.entity_id
_entity_poly.type
_entity_poly.pdbx_seq_one_letter_code
_entity_poly.pdbx_strand_id
1 'polypeptide(L)'
;AENIKNNVDELSDPSITFRNPFLAFTSEDILTNRLVEEFQDIPAAEVKAAAHKAWEELAAVHTDIQKKGEETLQYLKETGRRGIVLAGRPYHIDPEIHHGIPDMINSYGLCVLTEDSVSHLAPLERPLRVNDQWMYHTRLYAAANYVKTRDDLDLIQLNSFGCGLDAVTTDEVYEILTRSGKIYTCLKIDEVNNLGAARIRVRSLLAALRAHDRKQAVREILPSSIQKPVFTKEMRKDYTILCPQMSPIHFSLLQPAFNAAGYNLEVLPNDNKEAVDVGLKYVNNDACYPSLMVVGQIMQALLSGKYDLNKVAVIMSQTGGGCR
;
A
#
# COMPACT_ATOMS: atom_id res chain seq x y z
N ALA A 1 -2.40 18.02 13.02
CA ALA A 1 -2.87 18.99 14.03
C ALA A 1 -1.90 20.15 14.18
N GLU A 2 -0.65 19.93 14.58
CA GLU A 2 0.36 21.00 14.72
C GLU A 2 0.60 21.82 13.44
N ASN A 3 0.68 21.17 12.28
CA ASN A 3 0.81 21.91 11.02
C ASN A 3 -0.36 22.85 10.74
N ILE A 4 -1.59 22.46 11.05
CA ILE A 4 -2.75 23.34 10.83
C ILE A 4 -2.70 24.49 11.83
N LYS A 5 -2.48 24.19 13.11
CA LYS A 5 -2.39 25.20 14.17
C LYS A 5 -1.31 26.25 13.90
N ASN A 6 -0.17 25.85 13.33
CA ASN A 6 0.98 26.73 13.13
C ASN A 6 1.01 27.43 11.76
N ASN A 7 0.16 27.03 10.80
CA ASN A 7 0.17 27.59 9.44
C ASN A 7 -1.19 28.19 9.01
N VAL A 8 -2.18 28.24 9.89
CA VAL A 8 -3.47 28.90 9.64
C VAL A 8 -3.58 30.07 10.61
N ASP A 9 -3.23 31.26 10.13
CA ASP A 9 -3.13 32.48 10.94
C ASP A 9 -4.45 32.84 11.63
N GLU A 10 -5.59 32.53 10.98
CA GLU A 10 -6.93 32.76 11.50
C GLU A 10 -7.19 32.03 12.82
N LEU A 11 -6.53 30.89 13.08
CA LEU A 11 -6.64 30.17 14.34
C LEU A 11 -5.99 30.91 15.53
N SER A 12 -5.31 32.03 15.28
CA SER A 12 -4.83 32.94 16.32
C SER A 12 -5.96 33.81 16.91
N ASP A 13 -7.12 33.88 16.25
CA ASP A 13 -8.28 34.60 16.76
C ASP A 13 -8.83 33.90 18.03
N PRO A 14 -8.85 34.59 19.18
CA PRO A 14 -9.35 34.01 20.44
C PRO A 14 -10.82 33.57 20.41
N SER A 15 -11.61 34.04 19.44
CA SER A 15 -13.01 33.62 19.25
C SER A 15 -13.13 32.21 18.65
N ILE A 16 -12.06 31.67 18.05
CA ILE A 16 -12.05 30.35 17.43
C ILE A 16 -11.54 29.32 18.44
N THR A 17 -12.39 28.34 18.76
CA THR A 17 -11.98 27.19 19.58
C THR A 17 -11.52 26.05 18.66
N PHE A 18 -10.21 25.94 18.43
CA PHE A 18 -9.63 24.82 17.67
C PHE A 18 -9.51 23.57 18.54
N ARG A 19 -10.36 22.57 18.29
CA ARG A 19 -10.32 21.26 18.95
C ARG A 19 -9.59 20.24 18.07
N ASN A 20 -8.62 19.54 18.63
CA ASN A 20 -7.82 18.51 17.92
C ASN A 20 -7.77 17.17 18.68
N PRO A 21 -8.91 16.61 19.12
CA PRO A 21 -8.91 15.36 19.86
C PRO A 21 -8.48 14.20 18.98
N PHE A 22 -7.83 13.21 19.61
CA PHE A 22 -7.62 11.92 18.96
C PHE A 22 -8.92 11.11 19.00
N LEU A 23 -9.50 10.82 17.83
CA LEU A 23 -10.76 10.08 17.69
C LEU A 23 -10.48 8.72 17.04
N ALA A 24 -10.65 7.64 17.81
CA ALA A 24 -10.46 6.29 17.32
C ALA A 24 -11.78 5.74 16.72
N PHE A 25 -11.77 5.46 15.42
CA PHE A 25 -12.91 4.87 14.70
C PHE A 25 -12.96 3.33 14.81
N THR A 26 -12.43 2.77 15.90
CA THR A 26 -12.39 1.30 16.09
C THR A 26 -13.77 0.70 16.35
N SER A 27 -14.63 1.43 17.05
CA SER A 27 -16.05 1.09 17.24
C SER A 27 -16.84 2.36 17.56
N GLU A 28 -18.15 2.30 17.34
CA GLU A 28 -19.07 3.39 17.68
C GLU A 28 -18.96 3.78 19.15
N ASP A 29 -18.91 2.79 20.05
CA ASP A 29 -18.81 3.03 21.49
C ASP A 29 -17.53 3.80 21.88
N ILE A 30 -16.38 3.39 21.35
CA ILE A 30 -15.09 4.04 21.65
C ILE A 30 -15.09 5.49 21.14
N LEU A 31 -15.52 5.70 19.89
CA LEU A 31 -15.60 7.02 19.29
C LEU A 31 -16.56 7.92 20.08
N THR A 32 -17.75 7.40 20.38
CA THR A 32 -18.82 8.13 21.06
C THR A 32 -18.42 8.52 22.48
N ASN A 33 -17.81 7.61 23.23
CA ASN A 33 -17.32 7.91 24.57
C ASN A 33 -16.28 9.04 24.54
N ARG A 34 -15.37 9.01 23.57
CA ARG A 34 -14.40 10.09 23.41
C ARG A 34 -15.07 11.42 23.03
N LEU A 35 -16.06 11.40 22.14
CA LEU A 35 -16.81 12.62 21.80
C LEU A 35 -17.56 13.20 23.00
N VAL A 36 -18.14 12.37 23.88
CA VAL A 36 -18.78 12.82 25.12
C VAL A 36 -17.78 13.48 26.07
N GLU A 37 -16.55 12.96 26.17
CA GLU A 37 -15.48 13.58 26.96
C GLU A 37 -15.05 14.94 26.42
N GLU A 38 -15.04 15.10 25.10
CA GLU A 38 -14.61 16.34 24.43
C GLU A 38 -15.71 17.42 24.46
N PHE A 39 -16.97 17.05 24.19
CA PHE A 39 -18.10 17.97 24.13
C PHE A 39 -18.87 18.05 25.46
N GLN A 40 -18.17 18.43 26.53
CA GLN A 40 -18.74 18.54 27.88
C GLN A 40 -19.83 19.63 28.01
N ASP A 41 -19.82 20.58 27.06
CA ASP A 41 -20.79 21.65 26.92
C ASP A 41 -22.14 21.19 26.32
N ILE A 42 -22.22 19.95 25.82
CA ILE A 42 -23.42 19.36 25.21
C ILE A 42 -23.90 18.17 26.07
N PRO A 43 -25.22 18.01 26.29
CA PRO A 43 -25.74 16.84 27.00
C PRO A 43 -25.25 15.52 26.38
N ALA A 44 -24.71 14.61 27.21
CA ALA A 44 -24.14 13.36 26.72
C ALA A 44 -25.12 12.50 25.89
N ALA A 45 -26.42 12.56 26.20
CA ALA A 45 -27.46 11.87 25.43
C ALA A 45 -27.58 12.42 24.00
N GLU A 46 -27.41 13.72 23.82
CA GLU A 46 -27.44 14.38 22.52
C GLU A 46 -26.19 14.03 21.69
N VAL A 47 -25.01 14.08 22.31
CA VAL A 47 -23.75 13.66 21.66
C VAL A 47 -23.82 12.20 21.20
N LYS A 48 -24.34 11.30 22.05
CA LYS A 48 -24.54 9.89 21.70
C LYS A 48 -25.50 9.71 20.53
N ALA A 49 -26.63 10.40 20.55
CA ALA A 49 -27.60 10.34 19.45
C ALA A 49 -27.03 10.89 18.13
N ALA A 50 -26.22 11.95 18.18
CA ALA A 50 -25.55 12.50 17.01
C ALA A 50 -24.47 11.55 16.48
N ALA A 51 -23.66 10.97 17.37
CA ALA A 51 -22.61 10.01 17.00
C ALA A 51 -23.21 8.75 16.36
N HIS A 52 -24.31 8.23 16.88
CA HIS A 52 -25.02 7.08 16.31
C HIS A 52 -25.51 7.36 14.88
N LYS A 53 -26.18 8.49 14.65
CA LYS A 53 -26.61 8.89 13.31
C LYS A 53 -25.44 9.03 12.34
N ALA A 54 -24.33 9.63 12.79
CA ALA A 54 -23.13 9.75 11.97
C ALA A 54 -22.50 8.39 11.65
N TRP A 55 -22.56 7.44 12.59
CA TRP A 55 -22.06 6.08 12.40
C TRP A 55 -22.89 5.27 11.40
N GLU A 56 -24.22 5.36 11.48
CA GLU A 56 -25.14 4.77 10.50
C GLU A 56 -24.91 5.35 9.10
N GLU A 57 -24.78 6.68 9.00
CA GLU A 57 -24.51 7.35 7.72
C GLU A 57 -23.15 6.95 7.15
N LEU A 58 -22.11 6.81 7.97
CA LEU A 58 -20.80 6.33 7.52
C LEU A 58 -20.89 4.92 6.90
N ALA A 59 -21.71 4.03 7.48
CA ALA A 59 -21.96 2.71 6.91
C ALA A 59 -22.79 2.77 5.61
N ALA A 60 -23.77 3.67 5.55
CA ALA A 60 -24.58 3.91 4.36
C ALA A 60 -23.72 4.41 3.19
N VAL A 61 -22.82 5.39 3.43
CA VAL A 61 -21.88 5.91 2.43
C VAL A 61 -21.03 4.80 1.82
N HIS A 62 -20.46 3.90 2.64
CA HIS A 62 -19.68 2.77 2.12
C HIS A 62 -20.54 1.85 1.24
N THR A 63 -21.78 1.58 1.65
CA THR A 63 -22.71 0.76 0.88
C THR A 63 -23.08 1.41 -0.45
N ASP A 64 -23.29 2.72 -0.46
CA ASP A 64 -23.65 3.46 -1.67
C ASP A 64 -22.50 3.52 -2.67
N ILE A 65 -21.26 3.66 -2.19
CA ILE A 65 -20.04 3.57 -3.03
C ILE A 65 -19.93 2.19 -3.68
N GLN A 66 -20.17 1.11 -2.93
CA GLN A 66 -20.15 -0.26 -3.43
C GLN A 66 -21.22 -0.48 -4.51
N LYS A 67 -22.47 -0.09 -4.23
CA LYS A 67 -23.58 -0.18 -5.19
C LYS A 67 -23.30 0.61 -6.45
N LYS A 68 -22.75 1.82 -6.32
CA LYS A 68 -22.42 2.64 -7.49
C LYS A 68 -21.30 2.04 -8.33
N GLY A 69 -20.33 1.40 -7.69
CA GLY A 69 -19.31 0.60 -8.36
C GLY A 69 -19.91 -0.54 -9.17
N GLU A 70 -20.80 -1.33 -8.57
CA GLU A 70 -21.52 -2.42 -9.24
C GLU A 70 -22.38 -1.94 -10.41
N GLU A 71 -23.14 -0.86 -10.23
CA GLU A 71 -23.93 -0.21 -11.29
C GLU A 71 -23.02 0.20 -12.47
N THR A 72 -21.86 0.80 -12.17
CA THR A 72 -20.89 1.22 -13.18
C THR A 72 -20.28 0.00 -13.90
N LEU A 73 -19.96 -1.06 -13.18
CA LEU A 73 -19.44 -2.31 -13.77
C LEU A 73 -20.45 -3.01 -14.67
N GLN A 74 -21.74 -2.87 -14.38
CA GLN A 74 -22.82 -3.36 -15.24
C GLN A 74 -22.94 -2.48 -16.50
N TYR A 75 -22.86 -1.15 -16.35
CA TYR A 75 -22.81 -0.22 -17.48
C TYR A 75 -21.63 -0.50 -18.44
N LEU A 76 -20.45 -0.87 -17.92
CA LEU A 76 -19.31 -1.29 -18.75
C LEU A 76 -19.67 -2.49 -19.63
N LYS A 77 -20.30 -3.52 -19.06
CA LYS A 77 -20.72 -4.72 -19.79
C LYS A 77 -21.75 -4.42 -20.87
N GLU A 78 -22.73 -3.58 -20.56
CA GLU A 78 -23.83 -3.25 -21.48
C GLU A 78 -23.38 -2.38 -22.66
N THR A 79 -22.43 -1.48 -22.42
CA THR A 79 -21.98 -0.51 -23.43
C THR A 79 -20.71 -0.92 -24.16
N GLY A 80 -19.99 -1.93 -23.65
CA GLY A 80 -18.64 -2.28 -24.13
C GLY A 80 -17.60 -1.20 -23.83
N ARG A 81 -17.90 -0.24 -22.94
CA ARG A 81 -16.94 0.75 -22.47
C ARG A 81 -15.93 0.11 -21.53
N ARG A 82 -14.83 0.81 -21.32
CA ARG A 82 -13.73 0.39 -20.45
C ARG A 82 -13.68 1.27 -19.21
N GLY A 83 -13.40 0.66 -18.06
CA GLY A 83 -13.24 1.35 -16.79
C GLY A 83 -11.78 1.42 -16.34
N ILE A 84 -11.47 2.44 -15.55
CA ILE A 84 -10.21 2.57 -14.81
C ILE A 84 -10.55 2.62 -13.32
N VAL A 85 -10.01 1.69 -12.54
CA VAL A 85 -9.90 1.86 -11.09
C VAL A 85 -8.73 2.80 -10.83
N LEU A 86 -9.02 4.04 -10.47
CA LEU A 86 -8.02 5.03 -10.10
C LEU A 86 -7.76 4.87 -8.61
N ALA A 87 -6.65 4.20 -8.30
CA ALA A 87 -6.32 3.78 -6.96
C ALA A 87 -5.21 4.63 -6.36
N GLY A 88 -5.11 4.74 -5.04
CA GLY A 88 -4.09 5.52 -4.36
C GLY A 88 -4.27 5.53 -2.84
N ARG A 89 -4.13 6.72 -2.26
CA ARG A 89 -4.35 6.98 -0.84
C ARG A 89 -5.71 7.64 -0.66
N PRO A 90 -6.33 7.54 0.53
CA PRO A 90 -7.63 8.17 0.77
C PRO A 90 -7.66 9.67 0.45
N TYR A 91 -6.56 10.38 0.68
CA TYR A 91 -6.45 11.81 0.38
C TYR A 91 -6.31 12.12 -1.13
N HIS A 92 -5.99 11.15 -1.98
CA HIS A 92 -5.99 11.35 -3.43
C HIS A 92 -7.40 11.47 -4.02
N ILE A 93 -8.46 11.39 -3.21
CA ILE A 93 -9.82 11.74 -3.64
C ILE A 93 -10.06 13.26 -3.63
N ASP A 94 -9.20 14.03 -2.96
CA ASP A 94 -9.35 15.47 -2.83
C ASP A 94 -9.05 16.18 -4.16
N PRO A 95 -9.96 17.04 -4.67
CA PRO A 95 -9.76 17.83 -5.88
C PRO A 95 -8.47 18.64 -5.95
N GLU A 96 -7.99 19.12 -4.80
CA GLU A 96 -6.76 19.90 -4.69
C GLU A 96 -5.52 19.02 -4.77
N ILE A 97 -5.65 17.71 -4.58
CA ILE A 97 -4.55 16.75 -4.58
C ILE A 97 -4.50 15.94 -5.88
N HIS A 98 -5.65 15.54 -6.41
CA HIS A 98 -5.70 14.65 -7.57
C HIS A 98 -5.51 15.35 -8.92
N HIS A 99 -5.31 16.67 -8.92
CA HIS A 99 -4.96 17.49 -10.09
C HIS A 99 -5.92 17.36 -11.27
N GLY A 100 -7.19 17.01 -11.06
CA GLY A 100 -8.14 16.75 -12.16
C GLY A 100 -7.85 15.50 -13.02
N ILE A 101 -7.01 14.57 -12.55
CA ILE A 101 -6.74 13.29 -13.23
C ILE A 101 -8.01 12.47 -13.51
N PRO A 102 -8.98 12.34 -12.58
CA PRO A 102 -10.24 11.64 -12.83
C PRO A 102 -11.00 12.22 -14.03
N ASP A 103 -11.14 13.54 -14.10
CA ASP A 103 -11.84 14.24 -15.19
C ASP A 103 -11.13 14.07 -16.52
N MET A 104 -9.80 14.12 -16.49
CA MET A 104 -8.98 13.84 -17.67
C MET A 104 -9.21 12.41 -18.19
N ILE A 105 -9.26 11.41 -17.31
CA ILE A 105 -9.53 10.01 -17.70
C ILE A 105 -10.96 9.89 -18.26
N ASN A 106 -11.95 10.51 -17.61
CA ASN A 106 -13.33 10.56 -18.09
C ASN A 106 -13.45 11.20 -19.49
N SER A 107 -12.65 12.23 -19.78
CA SER A 107 -12.64 12.89 -21.10
C SER A 107 -12.22 11.96 -22.25
N TYR A 108 -11.56 10.84 -21.95
CA TYR A 108 -11.24 9.79 -22.93
C TYR A 108 -12.36 8.76 -23.12
N GLY A 109 -13.52 8.97 -22.50
CA GLY A 109 -14.68 8.07 -22.60
C GLY A 109 -14.60 6.83 -21.70
N LEU A 110 -13.68 6.83 -20.73
CA LEU A 110 -13.49 5.77 -19.75
C LEU A 110 -14.33 6.07 -18.50
N CYS A 111 -14.87 5.06 -17.85
CA CYS A 111 -15.46 5.24 -16.52
C CYS A 111 -14.36 5.21 -15.46
N VAL A 112 -14.42 6.11 -14.47
CA VAL A 112 -13.48 6.12 -13.34
C VAL A 112 -14.15 5.55 -12.10
N LEU A 113 -13.50 4.59 -11.46
CA LEU A 113 -13.92 3.91 -10.23
C LEU A 113 -12.84 4.09 -9.16
N THR A 114 -13.24 4.03 -7.88
CA THR A 114 -12.31 4.00 -6.73
C THR A 114 -12.09 2.56 -6.26
N GLU A 115 -11.06 2.31 -5.45
CA GLU A 115 -10.85 0.99 -4.84
C GLU A 115 -12.01 0.58 -3.93
N ASP A 116 -12.55 1.54 -3.19
CA ASP A 116 -13.67 1.31 -2.27
C ASP A 116 -14.94 0.88 -3.02
N SER A 117 -15.08 1.22 -4.30
CA SER A 117 -16.22 0.80 -5.13
C SER A 117 -16.13 -0.63 -5.68
N VAL A 118 -14.97 -1.30 -5.58
CA VAL A 118 -14.76 -2.64 -6.16
C VAL A 118 -14.07 -3.64 -5.24
N SER A 119 -13.44 -3.20 -4.15
CA SER A 119 -12.62 -4.05 -3.27
C SER A 119 -13.41 -5.15 -2.57
N HIS A 120 -14.72 -4.98 -2.38
CA HIS A 120 -15.61 -5.99 -1.80
C HIS A 120 -15.91 -7.17 -2.74
N LEU A 121 -15.66 -7.00 -4.05
CA LEU A 121 -16.03 -7.99 -5.08
C LEU A 121 -15.00 -9.12 -5.25
N ALA A 122 -13.76 -8.91 -4.80
CA ALA A 122 -12.75 -9.95 -4.78
C ALA A 122 -11.94 -9.89 -3.47
N PRO A 123 -12.19 -10.82 -2.54
CA PRO A 123 -11.34 -10.98 -1.37
C PRO A 123 -9.87 -11.18 -1.77
N LEU A 124 -8.97 -10.72 -0.91
CA LEU A 124 -7.54 -10.81 -1.14
C LEU A 124 -7.02 -12.24 -0.90
N GLU A 125 -6.34 -12.81 -1.88
CA GLU A 125 -5.74 -14.15 -1.73
C GLU A 125 -4.43 -14.04 -0.94
N ARG A 126 -4.34 -14.75 0.19
CA ARG A 126 -3.23 -14.67 1.15
C ARG A 126 -2.42 -15.98 1.18
N PRO A 127 -1.13 -15.93 1.59
CA PRO A 127 -0.38 -14.75 2.03
C PRO A 127 0.13 -13.91 0.85
N LEU A 128 0.18 -12.59 1.03
CA LEU A 128 0.90 -11.70 0.10
C LEU A 128 2.41 -11.72 0.38
N ARG A 129 3.19 -11.21 -0.58
CA ARG A 129 4.62 -11.00 -0.39
C ARG A 129 4.88 -9.95 0.67
N VAL A 130 4.11 -8.86 0.63
CA VAL A 130 4.15 -7.80 1.64
C VAL A 130 3.45 -8.20 2.94
N ASN A 131 3.85 -7.55 4.03
CA ASN A 131 3.12 -7.61 5.29
C ASN A 131 1.98 -6.58 5.27
N ASP A 132 0.76 -7.06 5.07
CA ASP A 132 -0.42 -6.23 4.96
C ASP A 132 -0.96 -5.82 6.34
N GLN A 133 -0.60 -4.61 6.78
CA GLN A 133 -0.94 -4.06 8.10
C GLN A 133 -1.92 -2.89 8.06
N TRP A 134 -2.23 -2.34 6.88
CA TRP A 134 -3.07 -1.17 6.75
C TRP A 134 -4.33 -1.44 5.94
N MET A 135 -5.46 -1.07 6.51
CA MET A 135 -6.77 -1.29 5.92
C MET A 135 -6.89 -0.70 4.50
N TYR A 136 -6.38 0.50 4.25
CA TYR A 136 -6.48 1.12 2.92
C TYR A 136 -5.60 0.41 1.87
N HIS A 137 -4.48 -0.19 2.25
CA HIS A 137 -3.69 -1.03 1.35
C HIS A 137 -4.34 -2.38 1.10
N THR A 138 -4.97 -2.98 2.11
CA THR A 138 -5.78 -4.18 1.92
C THR A 138 -6.85 -3.95 0.85
N ARG A 139 -7.52 -2.80 0.87
CA ARG A 139 -8.52 -2.42 -0.15
C ARG A 139 -7.89 -2.21 -1.53
N LEU A 140 -6.75 -1.53 -1.61
CA LEU A 140 -5.97 -1.38 -2.84
C LEU A 140 -5.61 -2.74 -3.46
N TYR A 141 -5.09 -3.67 -2.66
CA TYR A 141 -4.74 -5.01 -3.14
C TYR A 141 -5.97 -5.82 -3.56
N ALA A 142 -7.07 -5.74 -2.81
CA ALA A 142 -8.32 -6.38 -3.17
C ALA A 142 -8.91 -5.83 -4.48
N ALA A 143 -8.85 -4.51 -4.68
CA ALA A 143 -9.25 -3.87 -5.94
C ALA A 143 -8.37 -4.36 -7.11
N ALA A 144 -7.05 -4.42 -6.95
CA ALA A 144 -6.16 -5.00 -7.96
C ALA A 144 -6.50 -6.49 -8.23
N ASN A 145 -6.86 -7.23 -7.17
CA ASN A 145 -7.26 -8.63 -7.25
C ASN A 145 -8.57 -8.82 -8.02
N TYR A 146 -9.49 -7.87 -7.93
CA TYR A 146 -10.71 -7.87 -8.75
C TYR A 146 -10.40 -7.46 -10.21
N VAL A 147 -9.63 -6.38 -10.41
CA VAL A 147 -9.28 -5.86 -11.74
C VAL A 147 -8.61 -6.92 -12.61
N LYS A 148 -7.71 -7.74 -12.04
CA LYS A 148 -7.01 -8.79 -12.80
C LYS A 148 -7.99 -9.78 -13.47
N THR A 149 -9.18 -9.97 -12.90
CA THR A 149 -10.19 -10.94 -13.39
C THR A 149 -11.03 -10.41 -14.55
N ARG A 150 -10.92 -9.12 -14.90
CA ARG A 150 -11.78 -8.46 -15.88
C ARG A 150 -11.00 -7.90 -17.06
N ASP A 151 -11.51 -8.06 -18.27
CA ASP A 151 -10.87 -7.51 -19.47
C ASP A 151 -11.29 -6.06 -19.77
N ASP A 152 -12.46 -5.64 -19.29
CA ASP A 152 -13.05 -4.30 -19.48
C ASP A 152 -12.67 -3.30 -18.37
N LEU A 153 -11.81 -3.71 -17.44
CA LEU A 153 -11.38 -2.92 -16.29
C LEU A 153 -9.87 -2.96 -16.15
N ASP A 154 -9.23 -1.80 -16.00
CA ASP A 154 -7.79 -1.66 -15.77
C ASP A 154 -7.53 -0.77 -14.54
N LEU A 155 -6.30 -0.76 -14.01
CA LEU A 155 -5.96 -0.01 -12.79
C LEU A 155 -4.86 1.01 -13.08
N ILE A 156 -5.05 2.23 -12.58
CA ILE A 156 -4.02 3.26 -12.49
C ILE A 156 -3.80 3.57 -11.02
N GLN A 157 -2.57 3.37 -10.54
CA GLN A 157 -2.21 3.70 -9.17
C GLN A 157 -1.57 5.09 -9.11
N LEU A 158 -2.10 5.95 -8.24
CA LEU A 158 -1.52 7.21 -7.83
C LEU A 158 -0.53 6.93 -6.70
N ASN A 159 0.71 7.41 -6.85
CA ASN A 159 1.71 7.37 -5.78
C ASN A 159 2.20 8.77 -5.45
N SER A 160 2.33 9.07 -4.17
CA SER A 160 2.84 10.37 -3.74
C SER A 160 4.37 10.39 -3.77
N PHE A 161 4.96 11.47 -4.25
CA PHE A 161 6.41 11.64 -4.23
C PHE A 161 6.95 11.51 -2.78
N GLY A 162 8.05 10.75 -2.61
CA GLY A 162 8.70 10.56 -1.30
C GLY A 162 7.95 9.66 -0.31
N CYS A 163 6.85 9.01 -0.70
CA CYS A 163 6.15 8.09 0.20
C CYS A 163 6.81 6.70 0.21
N GLY A 164 7.67 6.42 1.19
CA GLY A 164 8.37 5.13 1.27
C GLY A 164 7.48 3.91 1.48
N LEU A 165 6.25 4.10 1.94
CA LEU A 165 5.28 3.02 2.02
C LEU A 165 4.62 2.72 0.67
N ASP A 166 4.47 3.73 -0.20
CA ASP A 166 4.00 3.49 -1.57
C ASP A 166 4.99 2.64 -2.36
N ALA A 167 6.29 2.76 -2.08
CA ALA A 167 7.34 1.94 -2.70
C ALA A 167 7.06 0.42 -2.58
N VAL A 168 6.52 0.00 -1.44
CA VAL A 168 6.16 -1.41 -1.18
C VAL A 168 4.84 -1.78 -1.83
N THR A 169 3.88 -0.85 -1.84
CA THR A 169 2.53 -1.15 -2.34
C THR A 169 2.45 -1.13 -3.84
N THR A 170 3.23 -0.27 -4.51
CA THR A 170 3.38 -0.27 -5.97
C THR A 170 3.91 -1.60 -6.48
N ASP A 171 4.88 -2.20 -5.78
CA ASP A 171 5.50 -3.46 -6.18
C ASP A 171 4.51 -4.64 -6.03
N GLU A 172 3.71 -4.66 -4.95
CA GLU A 172 2.67 -5.68 -4.75
C GLU A 172 1.52 -5.55 -5.77
N VAL A 173 1.03 -4.34 -6.04
CA VAL A 173 -0.01 -4.11 -7.06
C VAL A 173 0.50 -4.47 -8.46
N TYR A 174 1.75 -4.09 -8.77
CA TYR A 174 2.43 -4.48 -10.00
C TYR A 174 2.45 -6.01 -10.14
N GLU A 175 2.83 -6.74 -9.10
CA GLU A 175 2.86 -8.20 -9.11
C GLU A 175 1.49 -8.81 -9.35
N ILE A 176 0.46 -8.39 -8.60
CA ILE A 176 -0.93 -8.90 -8.71
C ILE A 176 -1.43 -8.79 -10.15
N LEU A 177 -1.21 -7.63 -10.78
CA LEU A 177 -1.71 -7.33 -12.12
C LEU A 177 -0.88 -8.01 -13.21
N THR A 178 0.44 -7.83 -13.20
CA THR A 178 1.30 -8.31 -14.30
C THR A 178 1.38 -9.84 -14.36
N ARG A 179 1.32 -10.54 -13.22
CA ARG A 179 1.23 -12.01 -13.20
C ARG A 179 -0.03 -12.54 -13.90
N SER A 180 -1.09 -11.74 -13.98
CA SER A 180 -2.33 -12.07 -14.69
C SER A 180 -2.47 -11.37 -16.05
N GLY A 181 -1.34 -10.94 -16.63
CA GLY A 181 -1.28 -10.33 -17.96
C GLY A 181 -1.89 -8.93 -18.06
N LYS A 182 -2.07 -8.21 -16.95
CA LYS A 182 -2.51 -6.80 -16.96
C LYS A 182 -1.32 -5.86 -17.09
N ILE A 183 -1.57 -4.68 -17.67
CA ILE A 183 -0.60 -3.59 -17.74
C ILE A 183 -0.73 -2.77 -16.46
N TYR A 184 0.33 -2.76 -15.64
CA TYR A 184 0.41 -1.87 -14.49
C TYR A 184 0.77 -0.45 -14.93
N THR A 185 0.02 0.54 -14.45
CA THR A 185 0.31 1.96 -14.66
C THR A 185 0.33 2.68 -13.32
N CYS A 186 1.46 3.33 -13.01
CA CYS A 186 1.61 4.21 -11.87
C CYS A 186 1.67 5.67 -12.36
N LEU A 187 1.03 6.61 -11.66
CA LEU A 187 1.15 8.04 -11.86
C LEU A 187 1.68 8.67 -10.57
N LYS A 188 2.85 9.28 -10.66
CA LYS A 188 3.45 9.99 -9.53
C LYS A 188 2.86 11.38 -9.41
N ILE A 189 2.30 11.68 -8.24
CA ILE A 189 1.70 12.95 -7.87
C ILE A 189 2.61 13.64 -6.86
N ASP A 190 2.73 14.96 -7.01
CA ASP A 190 3.39 15.86 -6.09
C ASP A 190 2.54 17.13 -5.95
N GLU A 191 2.99 18.12 -5.18
CA GLU A 191 2.35 19.43 -5.04
C GLU A 191 2.19 20.13 -6.41
N VAL A 192 3.18 19.98 -7.30
CA VAL A 192 3.14 20.60 -8.63
C VAL A 192 2.17 19.85 -9.55
N ASN A 193 1.15 20.55 -10.02
CA ASN A 193 0.22 20.01 -11.01
C ASN A 193 0.94 19.70 -12.33
N ASN A 194 1.07 18.40 -12.64
CA ASN A 194 1.67 17.89 -13.87
C ASN A 194 0.68 17.05 -14.70
N LEU A 195 -0.50 17.61 -14.97
CA LEU A 195 -1.49 16.99 -15.84
C LEU A 195 -0.95 16.62 -17.24
N GLY A 196 0.04 17.36 -17.75
CA GLY A 196 0.68 17.06 -19.04
C GLY A 196 1.34 15.69 -19.06
N ALA A 197 2.15 15.36 -18.06
CA ALA A 197 2.77 14.05 -17.94
C ALA A 197 1.74 12.93 -17.71
N ALA A 198 0.74 13.17 -16.85
CA ALA A 198 -0.35 12.23 -16.61
C ALA A 198 -1.10 11.91 -17.91
N ARG A 199 -1.40 12.94 -18.71
CA ARG A 199 -2.06 12.81 -20.02
C ARG A 199 -1.28 11.93 -20.99
N ILE A 200 0.03 12.13 -21.08
CA ILE A 200 0.90 11.33 -21.96
C ILE A 200 0.90 9.87 -21.51
N ARG A 201 1.00 9.60 -20.20
CA ARG A 201 0.97 8.23 -19.65
C ARG A 201 -0.37 7.54 -19.90
N VAL A 202 -1.50 8.20 -19.64
CA VAL A 202 -2.84 7.64 -19.90
C VAL A 202 -3.04 7.34 -21.39
N ARG A 203 -2.63 8.25 -22.29
CA ARG A 203 -2.69 7.98 -23.74
C ARG A 203 -1.83 6.79 -24.16
N SER A 204 -0.66 6.64 -23.54
CA SER A 204 0.24 5.51 -23.80
C SER A 204 -0.37 4.19 -23.33
N LEU A 205 -0.98 4.17 -22.14
CA LEU A 205 -1.74 3.03 -21.64
C LEU A 205 -2.87 2.64 -22.62
N LEU A 206 -3.67 3.61 -23.07
CA LEU A 206 -4.75 3.33 -24.01
C LEU A 206 -4.26 2.77 -25.35
N ALA A 207 -3.13 3.26 -25.85
CA ALA A 207 -2.50 2.69 -27.05
C ALA A 207 -2.03 1.24 -26.83
N ALA A 208 -1.42 0.96 -25.67
CA ALA A 208 -0.96 -0.37 -25.30
C ALA A 208 -2.12 -1.36 -25.13
N LEU A 209 -3.22 -0.95 -24.48
CA LEU A 209 -4.44 -1.74 -24.32
C LEU A 209 -5.05 -2.10 -25.68
N ARG A 210 -5.16 -1.13 -26.61
CA ARG A 210 -5.64 -1.39 -27.98
C ARG A 210 -4.76 -2.38 -28.74
N ALA A 211 -3.45 -2.32 -28.55
CA ALA A 211 -2.52 -3.27 -29.16
C ALA A 211 -2.66 -4.67 -28.53
N HIS A 212 -2.92 -4.74 -27.23
CA HIS A 212 -3.18 -5.98 -26.50
C HIS A 212 -4.49 -6.63 -26.97
N ASP A 213 -5.58 -5.87 -27.05
CA ASP A 213 -6.90 -6.34 -27.50
C ASP A 213 -6.85 -6.94 -28.92
N ARG A 214 -6.04 -6.34 -29.82
CA ARG A 214 -5.85 -6.85 -31.19
C ARG A 214 -5.19 -8.23 -31.25
N LYS A 215 -4.37 -8.58 -30.27
CA LYS A 215 -3.70 -9.89 -30.23
C LYS A 215 -4.64 -11.02 -29.79
N GLN A 216 -5.79 -10.69 -29.17
CA GLN A 216 -6.77 -11.66 -28.64
C GLN A 216 -6.12 -12.78 -27.80
N ALA A 217 -5.02 -12.46 -27.10
CA ALA A 217 -4.36 -13.43 -26.24
C ALA A 217 -5.22 -13.69 -25.01
N VAL A 218 -5.54 -14.96 -24.76
CA VAL A 218 -6.23 -15.38 -23.54
C VAL A 218 -5.29 -15.15 -22.37
N ARG A 219 -5.72 -14.34 -21.38
CA ARG A 219 -4.96 -14.12 -20.14
C ARG A 219 -5.19 -15.29 -19.18
N GLU A 220 -4.11 -15.81 -18.62
CA GLU A 220 -4.19 -16.71 -17.48
C GLU A 220 -4.30 -15.87 -16.20
N ILE A 221 -5.36 -16.09 -15.41
CA ILE A 221 -5.54 -15.39 -14.14
C ILE A 221 -4.82 -16.20 -13.06
N LEU A 222 -3.79 -15.61 -12.47
CA LEU A 222 -2.98 -16.26 -11.44
C LEU A 222 -3.34 -15.74 -10.04
N PRO A 223 -3.29 -16.60 -9.01
CA PRO A 223 -3.55 -16.17 -7.63
C PRO A 223 -2.50 -15.16 -7.15
N SER A 224 -2.93 -14.15 -6.37
CA SER A 224 -2.00 -13.19 -5.74
C SER A 224 -1.20 -13.82 -4.59
N SER A 225 -1.73 -14.88 -3.99
CA SER A 225 -1.06 -15.57 -2.89
C SER A 225 0.29 -16.14 -3.31
N ILE A 226 1.28 -16.02 -2.43
CA ILE A 226 2.58 -16.65 -2.57
C ILE A 226 2.70 -17.87 -1.65
N GLN A 227 3.65 -18.75 -1.94
CA GLN A 227 4.10 -19.73 -0.97
C GLN A 227 5.30 -19.16 -0.22
N LYS A 228 5.18 -19.04 1.11
CA LYS A 228 6.29 -18.63 1.97
C LYS A 228 7.06 -19.87 2.41
N PRO A 229 8.32 -20.04 2.02
CA PRO A 229 9.13 -21.15 2.53
C PRO A 229 9.29 -20.99 4.05
N VAL A 230 9.05 -22.08 4.78
CA VAL A 230 9.15 -22.10 6.25
C VAL A 230 10.50 -22.69 6.64
N PHE A 231 11.19 -22.04 7.57
CA PHE A 231 12.39 -22.59 8.19
C PHE A 231 12.01 -23.80 9.06
N THR A 232 12.49 -24.99 8.71
CA THR A 232 12.15 -26.25 9.40
C THR A 232 13.14 -26.60 10.50
N LYS A 233 12.81 -27.57 11.36
CA LYS A 233 13.70 -28.02 12.44
C LYS A 233 14.95 -28.72 11.88
N GLU A 234 14.82 -29.34 10.72
CA GLU A 234 15.88 -30.06 10.02
C GLU A 234 16.94 -29.09 9.50
N MET A 235 16.49 -27.95 8.93
CA MET A 235 17.36 -26.88 8.41
C MET A 235 18.30 -26.30 9.47
N ARG A 236 17.92 -26.35 10.76
CA ARG A 236 18.77 -25.91 11.87
C ARG A 236 20.16 -26.56 11.86
N LYS A 237 20.30 -27.77 11.31
CA LYS A 237 21.55 -28.53 11.33
C LYS A 237 22.57 -28.04 10.30
N ASP A 238 22.11 -27.62 9.13
CA ASP A 238 22.97 -27.41 7.97
C ASP A 238 22.75 -26.09 7.21
N TYR A 239 21.79 -25.26 7.63
CA TYR A 239 21.60 -23.93 7.03
C TYR A 239 22.42 -22.87 7.76
N THR A 240 22.99 -21.94 6.99
CA THR A 240 23.50 -20.67 7.52
C THR A 240 22.36 -19.65 7.54
N ILE A 241 22.10 -19.04 8.69
CA ILE A 241 21.08 -18.00 8.86
C ILE A 241 21.80 -16.64 8.83
N LEU A 242 21.53 -15.85 7.79
CA LEU A 242 22.05 -14.50 7.65
C LEU A 242 21.16 -13.50 8.37
N CYS A 243 21.77 -12.63 9.17
CA CYS A 243 21.10 -11.62 9.95
C CYS A 243 21.74 -10.25 9.64
N PRO A 244 20.98 -9.24 9.16
CA PRO A 244 21.53 -7.92 8.91
C PRO A 244 21.98 -7.26 10.23
N GLN A 245 23.09 -6.53 10.19
CA GLN A 245 23.52 -5.70 11.29
C GLN A 245 22.65 -4.43 11.35
N MET A 246 21.98 -4.23 12.49
CA MET A 246 21.13 -3.05 12.76
C MET A 246 21.52 -2.31 14.04
N SER A 247 22.29 -2.93 14.93
CA SER A 247 22.78 -2.31 16.16
C SER A 247 24.01 -3.07 16.67
N PRO A 248 25.21 -2.45 16.59
CA PRO A 248 26.48 -3.14 16.89
C PRO A 248 26.51 -3.82 18.25
N ILE A 249 25.92 -3.19 19.27
CA ILE A 249 25.91 -3.70 20.65
C ILE A 249 24.93 -4.87 20.79
N HIS A 250 23.69 -4.74 20.31
CA HIS A 250 22.68 -5.76 20.53
C HIS A 250 22.92 -7.01 19.68
N PHE A 251 23.28 -6.85 18.41
CA PHE A 251 23.42 -7.98 17.48
C PHE A 251 24.69 -8.79 17.74
N SER A 252 25.74 -8.18 18.32
CA SER A 252 26.92 -8.92 18.76
C SER A 252 26.63 -9.87 19.93
N LEU A 253 25.57 -9.65 20.70
CA LEU A 253 25.09 -10.58 21.73
C LEU A 253 24.14 -11.64 21.17
N LEU A 254 23.35 -11.31 20.13
CA LEU A 254 22.42 -12.25 19.51
C LEU A 254 23.12 -13.41 18.81
N GLN A 255 24.19 -13.14 18.05
CA GLN A 255 24.93 -14.20 17.36
C GLN A 255 25.40 -15.34 18.29
N PRO A 256 26.17 -15.08 19.37
CA PRO A 256 26.60 -16.14 20.28
C PRO A 256 25.42 -16.81 20.99
N ALA A 257 24.35 -16.08 21.30
CA ALA A 257 23.16 -16.66 21.93
C ALA A 257 22.45 -17.68 21.02
N PHE A 258 22.23 -17.34 19.75
CA PHE A 258 21.65 -18.26 18.76
C PHE A 258 22.56 -19.46 18.49
N ASN A 259 23.88 -19.23 18.42
CA ASN A 259 24.86 -20.29 18.20
C ASN A 259 24.96 -21.26 19.39
N ALA A 260 24.89 -20.74 20.63
CA ALA A 260 24.78 -21.58 21.83
C ALA A 260 23.47 -22.37 21.86
N ALA A 261 22.39 -21.80 21.33
CA ALA A 261 21.14 -22.49 21.10
C ALA A 261 21.17 -23.38 19.85
N GLY A 262 22.32 -23.66 19.23
CA GLY A 262 22.50 -24.62 18.15
C GLY A 262 21.90 -24.21 16.80
N TYR A 263 21.81 -22.91 16.52
CA TYR A 263 21.57 -22.37 15.18
C TYR A 263 22.90 -21.88 14.59
N ASN A 264 23.09 -21.94 13.28
CA ASN A 264 24.25 -21.32 12.64
C ASN A 264 23.88 -19.90 12.17
N LEU A 265 23.87 -18.93 13.09
CA LEU A 265 23.56 -17.53 12.80
C LEU A 265 24.84 -16.75 12.51
N GLU A 266 24.81 -15.96 11.43
CA GLU A 266 25.86 -15.02 11.06
C GLU A 266 25.27 -13.61 10.94
N VAL A 267 25.70 -12.71 11.83
CA VAL A 267 25.40 -11.29 11.72
C VAL A 267 26.36 -10.70 10.70
N LEU A 268 25.79 -10.13 9.64
CA LEU A 268 26.54 -9.61 8.52
C LEU A 268 27.36 -8.37 8.93
N PRO A 269 28.69 -8.36 8.75
CA PRO A 269 29.56 -7.27 9.17
C PRO A 269 29.72 -6.17 8.09
N ASN A 270 28.79 -6.08 7.15
CA ASN A 270 28.90 -5.29 5.93
C ASN A 270 27.92 -4.09 5.90
N ASP A 271 27.63 -3.49 7.05
CA ASP A 271 26.82 -2.28 7.20
C ASP A 271 27.57 -0.99 6.74
N ASN A 272 28.16 -1.05 5.54
CA ASN A 272 29.00 0.00 4.97
C ASN A 272 28.41 0.59 3.67
N LYS A 273 29.16 1.49 3.03
CA LYS A 273 28.72 2.15 1.79
C LYS A 273 28.47 1.18 0.63
N GLU A 274 29.21 0.08 0.54
CA GLU A 274 29.00 -0.91 -0.53
C GLU A 274 27.63 -1.58 -0.40
N ALA A 275 27.16 -1.83 0.84
CA ALA A 275 25.80 -2.32 1.04
C ALA A 275 24.75 -1.30 0.57
N VAL A 276 24.96 0.01 0.77
CA VAL A 276 24.08 1.04 0.19
C VAL A 276 24.04 0.93 -1.33
N ASP A 277 25.21 0.87 -1.96
CA ASP A 277 25.34 0.84 -3.43
C ASP A 277 24.74 -0.43 -4.04
N VAL A 278 24.79 -1.56 -3.32
CA VAL A 278 24.09 -2.79 -3.68
C VAL A 278 22.58 -2.65 -3.47
N GLY A 279 22.14 -2.09 -2.34
CA GLY A 279 20.73 -1.89 -2.00
C GLY A 279 19.99 -1.05 -3.03
N LEU A 280 20.61 0.03 -3.52
CA LEU A 280 20.07 0.89 -4.59
C LEU A 280 19.78 0.15 -5.91
N LYS A 281 20.34 -1.04 -6.12
CA LYS A 281 20.08 -1.86 -7.32
C LYS A 281 18.83 -2.74 -7.19
N TYR A 282 18.38 -3.00 -5.96
CA TYR A 282 17.35 -4.01 -5.67
C TYR A 282 16.11 -3.46 -4.96
N VAL A 283 16.18 -2.24 -4.42
CA VAL A 283 15.07 -1.63 -3.69
C VAL A 283 14.53 -0.45 -4.49
N ASN A 284 13.22 -0.27 -4.45
CA ASN A 284 12.54 0.89 -5.02
C ASN A 284 13.10 2.19 -4.43
N ASN A 285 13.41 3.17 -5.30
CA ASN A 285 14.08 4.41 -4.93
C ASN A 285 13.32 5.29 -3.92
N ASP A 286 12.01 5.10 -3.79
CA ASP A 286 11.22 5.83 -2.80
C ASP A 286 11.28 5.19 -1.40
N ALA A 287 11.85 3.99 -1.24
CA ALA A 287 11.92 3.29 0.04
C ALA A 287 12.87 3.97 1.05
N CYS A 288 12.61 3.74 2.34
CA CYS A 288 13.41 4.35 3.41
C CYS A 288 14.85 3.82 3.44
N TYR A 289 15.78 4.66 3.90
CA TYR A 289 17.20 4.31 4.00
C TYR A 289 17.48 3.02 4.81
N PRO A 290 16.79 2.73 5.93
CA PRO A 290 16.96 1.45 6.63
C PRO A 290 16.63 0.22 5.75
N SER A 291 15.59 0.31 4.91
CA SER A 291 15.24 -0.77 3.97
C SER A 291 16.35 -1.01 2.96
N LEU A 292 16.89 0.08 2.38
CA LEU A 292 18.04 0.05 1.47
C LEU A 292 19.25 -0.62 2.12
N MET A 293 19.57 -0.27 3.37
CA MET A 293 20.69 -0.84 4.11
C MET A 293 20.52 -2.34 4.38
N VAL A 294 19.34 -2.76 4.86
CA VAL A 294 19.08 -4.15 5.21
C VAL A 294 19.12 -5.04 3.97
N VAL A 295 18.41 -4.67 2.91
CA VAL A 295 18.41 -5.42 1.65
C VAL A 295 19.80 -5.41 1.03
N GLY A 296 20.50 -4.27 1.08
CA GLY A 296 21.87 -4.13 0.61
C GLY A 296 22.84 -5.11 1.27
N GLN A 297 22.83 -5.20 2.60
CA GLN A 297 23.65 -6.13 3.37
C GLN A 297 23.39 -7.59 2.95
N ILE A 298 22.10 -7.98 2.91
CA ILE A 298 21.68 -9.34 2.56
C ILE A 298 22.08 -9.68 1.12
N MET A 299 21.76 -8.81 0.15
CA MET A 299 22.05 -9.06 -1.26
C MET A 299 23.55 -9.10 -1.52
N GLN A 300 24.35 -8.23 -0.89
CA GLN A 300 25.80 -8.28 -1.00
C GLN A 300 26.36 -9.62 -0.48
N ALA A 301 25.84 -10.11 0.66
CA ALA A 301 26.22 -11.39 1.22
C ALA A 301 25.87 -12.55 0.26
N LEU A 302 24.62 -12.61 -0.22
CA LEU A 302 24.16 -13.66 -1.15
C LEU A 302 24.93 -13.66 -2.48
N LEU A 303 25.33 -12.49 -2.99
CA LEU A 303 26.07 -12.36 -4.24
C LEU A 303 27.59 -12.55 -4.10
N SER A 304 28.10 -12.67 -2.86
CA SER A 304 29.54 -12.76 -2.60
C SER A 304 30.19 -14.09 -3.02
N GLY A 305 29.39 -15.12 -3.30
CA GLY A 305 29.86 -16.49 -3.55
C GLY A 305 30.33 -17.25 -2.31
N LYS A 306 30.24 -16.66 -1.10
CA LYS A 306 30.67 -17.27 0.15
C LYS A 306 29.70 -18.30 0.73
N TYR A 307 28.43 -18.25 0.34
CA TYR A 307 27.36 -19.07 0.93
C TYR A 307 26.77 -20.03 -0.10
N ASP A 308 26.37 -21.22 0.34
CA ASP A 308 25.54 -22.13 -0.45
C ASP A 308 24.09 -21.61 -0.47
N LEU A 309 23.65 -21.11 -1.62
CA LEU A 309 22.31 -20.52 -1.79
C LEU A 309 21.18 -21.54 -1.62
N ASN A 310 21.46 -22.85 -1.67
CA ASN A 310 20.47 -23.89 -1.39
C ASN A 310 20.32 -24.18 0.11
N LYS A 311 21.27 -23.69 0.93
CA LYS A 311 21.35 -23.91 2.38
C LYS A 311 21.54 -22.60 3.15
N VAL A 312 20.89 -21.54 2.68
CA VAL A 312 20.90 -20.24 3.34
C VAL A 312 19.48 -19.86 3.74
N ALA A 313 19.35 -19.26 4.91
CA ALA A 313 18.12 -18.61 5.36
C ALA A 313 18.42 -17.16 5.73
N VAL A 314 17.41 -16.30 5.64
CA VAL A 314 17.50 -14.90 6.10
C VAL A 314 16.55 -14.73 7.27
N ILE A 315 17.02 -14.09 8.34
CA ILE A 315 16.18 -13.70 9.46
C ILE A 315 16.09 -12.18 9.54
N MET A 316 14.89 -11.69 9.80
CA MET A 316 14.62 -10.28 10.01
C MET A 316 13.64 -10.13 11.17
N SER A 317 13.86 -9.15 12.04
CA SER A 317 12.90 -8.83 13.10
C SER A 317 11.64 -8.23 12.47
N GLN A 318 10.47 -8.75 12.83
CA GLN A 318 9.21 -8.07 12.56
C GLN A 318 9.03 -6.99 13.63
N THR A 319 8.97 -5.72 13.24
CA THR A 319 8.70 -4.67 14.21
C THR A 319 7.19 -4.52 14.44
N GLY A 320 6.80 -3.96 15.58
CA GLY A 320 5.40 -3.74 15.93
C GLY A 320 4.78 -2.47 15.31
N GLY A 321 5.52 -1.72 14.49
CA GLY A 321 5.03 -0.50 13.84
C GLY A 321 4.78 -0.71 12.35
N GLY A 322 3.79 -0.03 11.79
CA GLY A 322 3.48 -0.15 10.35
C GLY A 322 4.69 0.14 9.46
N CYS A 323 5.38 1.26 9.67
CA CYS A 323 6.46 1.73 8.78
C CYS A 323 7.86 1.14 9.10
N ARG A 324 7.98 0.09 9.92
CA ARG A 324 9.28 -0.39 10.42
C ARG A 324 9.49 -1.89 10.21
#